data_AF-A0AA38MKL7-F1
#
_entry.id   AF-A0AA38MKL7-F1
#
_cell.length_a   1.000
_cell.length_b   1.000
_cell.length_c   1.000
_cell.angle_alpha   90.00
_cell.angle_beta   90.00
_cell.angle_gamma   90.00
#
_symmetry.space_group_name_H-M   'P 1'
#
loop_
_entity.id
_entity.type
_entity.pdbx_description
1 polymer ?
#
loop_
_entity_poly.entity_id
_entity_poly.type
_entity_poly.pdbx_seq_one_letter_code
_entity_poly.pdbx_strand_id
1 'polypeptide(L)'
;MKLVVVDVQGFCLPEFIVKELAIYDGINTIHETFKSTKQLKEIDERTKKQARYLERYHHMLRFNDGFKEQISVKEILFKYIKEYAVEILYVKGKCKENYLRETLGKDCPKIVNLETIEDSVKLSKEIPACDKHIANNKKCYCFLNNAKCIYNWLYSRFPQ
;
A
#
# COMPACT_ATOMS: atom_id res chain seq x y z
N MET A 1 3.20 5.84 -21.89
CA MET A 1 3.49 4.75 -20.93
C MET A 1 2.75 5.07 -19.65
N LYS A 2 1.71 4.31 -19.29
CA LYS A 2 0.82 4.70 -18.19
C LYS A 2 1.55 4.59 -16.84
N LEU A 3 1.73 5.71 -16.15
CA LEU A 3 2.27 5.76 -14.79
C LEU A 3 1.23 5.19 -13.81
N VAL A 4 1.54 4.05 -13.18
CA VAL A 4 0.69 3.44 -12.16
C VAL A 4 1.50 3.25 -10.89
N VAL A 5 1.02 3.84 -9.80
CA VAL A 5 1.59 3.70 -8.46
C VAL A 5 0.76 2.73 -7.67
N VAL A 6 1.43 1.78 -7.02
CA VAL A 6 0.81 0.87 -6.06
C VAL A 6 1.49 1.06 -4.72
N ASP A 7 0.69 1.30 -3.68
CA ASP A 7 1.15 1.27 -2.30
C ASP A 7 0.34 0.24 -1.50
N VAL A 8 1.05 -0.66 -0.82
CA VAL A 8 0.47 -1.68 0.07
C VAL A 8 0.98 -1.46 1.49
N GLN A 9 0.06 -1.30 2.44
CA GLN A 9 0.39 -1.27 3.86
C GLN A 9 -0.01 -2.55 4.52
N GLY A 10 0.75 -2.94 5.52
CA GLY A 10 0.40 -4.08 6.32
C GLY A 10 1.18 -4.18 7.60
N PHE A 11 0.94 -5.29 8.28
CA PHE A 11 1.78 -5.74 9.37
C PHE A 11 2.84 -6.66 8.78
N CYS A 12 4.11 -6.25 8.83
CA CYS A 12 5.26 -7.09 8.50
C CYS A 12 5.53 -8.03 9.67
N LEU A 13 4.72 -9.08 9.76
CA LEU A 13 4.83 -10.17 10.72
C LEU A 13 5.55 -11.33 9.99
N PRO A 14 5.60 -12.58 10.52
CA PRO A 14 6.18 -13.70 9.74
C PRO A 14 5.60 -13.82 8.32
N GLU A 15 4.36 -13.37 8.14
CA GLU A 15 3.70 -13.14 6.85
C GLU A 15 3.30 -11.65 6.77
N PHE A 16 3.32 -11.07 5.56
CA PHE A 16 2.85 -9.69 5.35
C PHE A 16 1.32 -9.66 5.27
N ILE A 17 0.67 -9.13 6.32
CA ILE A 17 -0.79 -9.00 6.35
C ILE A 17 -1.16 -7.63 5.80
N VAL A 18 -1.74 -7.58 4.60
CA VAL A 18 -2.18 -6.32 3.99
C VAL A 18 -3.35 -5.75 4.78
N LYS A 19 -3.30 -4.45 5.06
CA LYS A 19 -4.38 -3.70 5.71
C LYS A 19 -4.97 -2.64 4.82
N GLU A 20 -4.18 -2.11 3.90
CA GLU A 20 -4.59 -1.05 2.99
C GLU A 20 -3.87 -1.23 1.65
N LEU A 21 -4.62 -1.12 0.56
CA LEU A 21 -4.11 -1.08 -0.81
C LEU A 21 -4.55 0.24 -1.42
N ALA A 22 -3.60 0.95 -2.01
CA ALA A 22 -3.85 2.10 -2.87
C ALA A 22 -3.27 1.84 -4.26
N ILE A 23 -4.08 2.03 -5.30
CA ILE A 23 -3.65 2.08 -6.70
C ILE A 23 -4.05 3.44 -7.25
N TYR A 24 -3.10 4.15 -7.86
CA TYR A 24 -3.34 5.47 -8.41
C TYR A 24 -2.59 5.66 -9.74
N ASP A 25 -3.30 6.12 -10.77
CA ASP A 25 -2.76 6.36 -12.11
C ASP A 25 -2.91 7.82 -12.57
N GLY A 26 -3.23 8.73 -11.65
CA GLY A 26 -3.53 10.14 -11.95
C GLY A 26 -5.03 10.42 -12.12
N ILE A 27 -5.81 9.44 -12.57
CA ILE A 27 -7.24 9.59 -12.90
C ILE A 27 -8.07 8.68 -12.00
N ASN A 28 -7.81 7.39 -12.07
CA ASN A 28 -8.46 6.33 -11.31
C ASN A 28 -7.78 6.15 -9.97
N THR A 29 -8.59 5.90 -8.94
CA THR A 29 -8.13 5.59 -7.59
C THR A 29 -8.83 4.32 -7.12
N ILE A 30 -8.06 3.31 -6.73
CA ILE A 30 -8.54 2.21 -5.90
C ILE A 30 -7.96 2.39 -4.50
N HIS A 31 -8.83 2.36 -3.49
CA HIS A 31 -8.42 2.47 -2.09
C HIS A 31 -9.26 1.53 -1.23
N GLU A 32 -8.63 0.44 -0.78
CA GLU A 32 -9.32 -0.67 -0.13
C GLU A 32 -8.63 -1.07 1.16
N THR A 33 -9.40 -1.56 2.14
CA THR A 33 -8.86 -2.10 3.39
C THR A 33 -9.26 -3.55 3.62
N PHE A 34 -8.36 -4.30 4.24
CA PHE A 34 -8.45 -5.76 4.30
C PHE A 34 -8.43 -6.26 5.74
N LYS A 35 -9.25 -7.28 6.02
CA LYS A 35 -9.29 -7.98 7.30
C LYS A 35 -8.04 -8.83 7.47
N SER A 36 -7.53 -8.91 8.69
CA SER A 36 -6.42 -9.82 8.99
C SER A 36 -6.91 -11.27 8.98
N THR A 37 -6.05 -12.21 8.57
CA THR A 37 -6.34 -13.65 8.60
C THR A 37 -6.45 -14.22 10.01
N LYS A 38 -5.87 -13.51 10.99
CA LYS A 38 -5.88 -13.85 12.41
C LYS A 38 -6.45 -12.68 13.20
N GLN A 39 -7.01 -12.96 14.36
CA GLN A 39 -7.37 -11.93 15.33
C GLN A 39 -6.16 -11.52 16.17
N LEU A 40 -6.15 -10.29 16.67
CA LEU A 40 -5.08 -9.79 17.53
C LEU A 40 -4.84 -10.68 18.75
N LYS A 41 -5.89 -11.34 19.28
CA LYS A 41 -5.79 -12.24 20.43
C LYS A 41 -5.07 -13.57 20.10
N GLU A 42 -5.01 -13.96 18.83
CA GLU A 42 -4.50 -15.24 18.34
C GLU A 42 -3.01 -15.21 17.97
N ILE A 43 -2.39 -14.03 17.96
CA ILE A 43 -0.97 -13.85 17.65
C ILE A 43 -0.12 -13.70 18.92
N ASP A 44 1.19 -13.93 18.82
CA ASP A 44 2.11 -13.84 19.94
C ASP A 44 2.31 -12.41 20.47
N GLU A 45 2.80 -12.28 21.71
CA GLU A 45 2.96 -10.97 22.38
C GLU A 45 3.95 -10.03 21.70
N ARG A 46 4.99 -10.55 21.02
CA ARG A 46 5.94 -9.72 20.28
C ARG A 46 5.23 -9.09 19.08
N THR A 47 4.48 -9.89 18.34
CA THR A 47 3.67 -9.47 17.20
C THR A 47 2.57 -8.49 17.63
N LYS A 48 1.90 -8.72 18.76
CA LYS A 48 0.92 -7.76 19.33
C LYS A 48 1.54 -6.41 19.64
N LYS A 49 2.75 -6.37 20.22
CA LYS A 49 3.45 -5.10 20.51
C LYS A 49 3.74 -4.32 19.22
N GLN A 50 4.21 -5.00 18.18
CA GLN A 50 4.44 -4.37 16.87
C GLN A 50 3.13 -3.87 16.24
N ALA A 51 2.07 -4.68 16.26
CA ALA A 51 0.76 -4.29 15.75
C ALA A 51 0.24 -3.04 16.47
N ARG A 52 0.26 -3.01 17.81
CA ARG A 52 -0.16 -1.86 18.62
C ARG A 52 0.67 -0.61 18.34
N TYR A 53 1.97 -0.74 18.08
CA TYR A 53 2.80 0.39 17.69
C TYR A 53 2.33 0.97 16.36
N LEU A 54 2.09 0.12 15.37
CA LEU A 54 1.67 0.55 14.03
C LEU A 54 0.26 1.17 14.03
N GLU A 55 -0.65 0.63 14.84
CA GLU A 55 -2.00 1.15 15.10
C GLU A 55 -2.00 2.54 15.76
N ARG A 56 -0.99 2.85 16.59
CA ARG A 56 -0.96 4.11 17.36
C ARG A 56 -0.11 5.18 16.70
N TYR A 57 0.98 4.78 16.06
CA TYR A 57 2.06 5.70 15.71
C TYR A 57 2.46 5.66 14.24
N HIS A 58 1.96 4.73 13.43
CA HIS A 58 2.38 4.61 12.03
C HIS A 58 1.25 4.87 11.03
N HIS A 59 0.44 3.85 10.76
CA HIS A 59 -0.63 3.92 9.76
C HIS A 59 -2.02 4.05 10.40
N MET A 60 -2.16 3.84 11.71
CA MET A 60 -3.45 4.02 12.41
C MET A 60 -4.59 3.11 11.97
N LEU A 61 -4.26 1.99 11.33
CA LEU A 61 -5.22 0.95 10.94
C LEU A 61 -5.24 -0.11 12.03
N ARG A 62 -6.42 -0.42 12.56
CA ARG A 62 -6.57 -1.48 13.56
C ARG A 62 -6.34 -2.86 12.95
N PHE A 63 -5.73 -3.73 13.72
CA PHE A 63 -5.38 -5.09 13.31
C PHE A 63 -6.62 -5.90 12.92
N ASN A 64 -7.69 -5.80 13.71
CA ASN A 64 -8.92 -6.56 13.47
C ASN A 64 -9.88 -5.89 12.46
N ASP A 65 -9.68 -4.61 12.11
CA ASP A 65 -10.57 -3.89 11.20
C ASP A 65 -10.30 -4.26 9.74
N GLY A 66 -11.22 -3.97 8.83
CA GLY A 66 -11.06 -4.19 7.39
C GLY A 66 -12.38 -4.64 6.75
N PHE A 67 -12.50 -4.44 5.44
CA PHE A 67 -13.74 -4.79 4.72
C PHE A 67 -13.56 -6.04 3.87
N LYS A 68 -12.45 -6.14 3.13
CA LYS A 68 -12.19 -7.22 2.17
C LYS A 68 -11.31 -8.32 2.75
N GLU A 69 -11.39 -9.52 2.18
CA GLU A 69 -10.55 -10.65 2.55
C GLU A 69 -9.16 -10.55 1.89
N GLN A 70 -8.12 -11.14 2.49
CA GLN A 70 -6.74 -11.05 1.98
C GLN A 70 -6.60 -11.54 0.53
N ILE A 71 -7.37 -12.57 0.14
CA ILE A 71 -7.35 -13.11 -1.22
C ILE A 71 -7.72 -12.07 -2.27
N SER A 72 -8.59 -11.10 -1.91
CA SER A 72 -9.03 -10.06 -2.82
C SER A 72 -7.95 -9.04 -3.16
N VAL A 73 -6.85 -8.96 -2.42
CA VAL A 73 -5.71 -8.10 -2.81
C VAL A 73 -5.20 -8.52 -4.19
N LYS A 74 -4.99 -9.83 -4.38
CA LYS A 74 -4.55 -10.40 -5.65
C LYS A 74 -5.57 -10.12 -6.74
N GLU A 75 -6.85 -10.41 -6.50
CA GLU A 75 -7.93 -10.22 -7.47
C GLU A 75 -8.01 -8.77 -7.96
N ILE A 76 -7.91 -7.80 -7.05
CA ILE A 76 -7.95 -6.37 -7.36
C ILE A 76 -6.75 -5.97 -8.23
N LEU A 77 -5.54 -6.36 -7.82
CA LEU A 77 -4.33 -6.05 -8.58
C LEU A 77 -4.38 -6.64 -9.99
N PHE A 78 -4.73 -7.93 -10.11
CA PHE A 78 -4.85 -8.61 -11.39
C PHE A 78 -5.89 -7.98 -12.30
N LYS A 79 -7.07 -7.67 -11.77
CA LYS A 79 -8.13 -7.01 -12.52
C LYS A 79 -7.63 -5.67 -13.07
N TYR A 80 -7.06 -4.84 -12.20
CA TYR A 80 -6.58 -3.51 -12.59
C TYR A 80 -5.45 -3.58 -13.63
N ILE A 81 -4.46 -4.44 -13.41
CA ILE A 81 -3.33 -4.61 -14.34
C ILE A 81 -3.81 -5.03 -15.73
N LYS A 82 -4.75 -5.99 -15.80
CA LYS A 82 -5.29 -6.47 -17.07
C LYS A 82 -6.18 -5.45 -17.75
N GLU A 83 -7.10 -4.83 -17.01
CA GLU A 83 -8.06 -3.85 -17.53
C GLU A 83 -7.37 -2.63 -18.13
N TYR A 84 -6.25 -2.21 -17.53
CA TYR A 84 -5.51 -1.02 -17.97
C TYR A 84 -4.17 -1.33 -18.67
N ALA A 85 -3.93 -2.58 -19.05
CA ALA A 85 -2.70 -3.03 -19.71
C ALA A 85 -1.42 -2.47 -19.06
N VAL A 86 -1.32 -2.60 -17.73
CA VAL A 86 -0.25 -1.96 -16.95
C VAL A 86 1.08 -2.69 -17.16
N GLU A 87 2.05 -2.02 -17.78
CA GLU A 87 3.38 -2.58 -18.06
C GLU A 87 4.39 -2.34 -16.93
N ILE A 88 4.23 -1.24 -16.18
CA ILE A 88 5.14 -0.83 -15.11
C ILE A 88 4.35 -0.44 -13.86
N LEU A 89 4.77 -0.97 -12.71
CA LEU A 89 4.28 -0.59 -11.40
C LEU A 89 5.38 0.14 -10.63
N TYR A 90 5.05 1.32 -10.11
CA TYR A 90 5.94 2.06 -9.22
C TYR A 90 5.55 1.81 -7.77
N VAL A 91 6.54 1.44 -6.95
CA VAL A 91 6.37 1.19 -5.52
C VAL A 91 7.52 1.82 -4.76
N LYS A 92 7.34 2.12 -3.47
CA LYS A 92 8.44 2.53 -2.59
C LYS A 92 8.47 1.63 -1.35
N GLY A 93 9.49 0.79 -1.24
CA GLY A 93 9.63 -0.17 -0.15
C GLY A 93 10.04 -1.55 -0.65
N LYS A 94 11.20 -2.07 -0.21
CA LYS A 94 11.64 -3.44 -0.58
C LYS A 94 10.66 -4.52 -0.16
N CYS A 95 10.07 -4.40 1.04
CA CYS A 95 9.05 -5.32 1.53
C CYS A 95 7.82 -5.34 0.61
N LYS A 96 7.38 -4.18 0.14
CA LYS A 96 6.23 -4.04 -0.76
C LYS A 96 6.53 -4.58 -2.16
N GLU A 97 7.73 -4.30 -2.67
CA GLU A 97 8.21 -4.88 -3.92
C GLU A 97 8.16 -6.41 -3.87
N ASN A 98 8.74 -7.02 -2.83
CA ASN A 98 8.74 -8.48 -2.67
C ASN A 98 7.32 -9.04 -2.60
N TYR A 99 6.46 -8.42 -1.77
CA TYR A 99 5.06 -8.81 -1.64
C TYR A 99 4.31 -8.78 -2.99
N LEU A 100 4.49 -7.73 -3.79
CA LEU A 100 3.84 -7.61 -5.10
C LEU A 100 4.35 -8.66 -6.08
N ARG A 101 5.66 -8.95 -6.10
CA ARG A 101 6.24 -10.01 -6.94
C ARG A 101 5.69 -11.38 -6.58
N GLU A 102 5.60 -11.69 -5.29
CA GLU A 102 5.04 -12.95 -4.79
C GLU A 102 3.54 -13.06 -5.13
N THR A 103 2.79 -11.97 -4.94
CA THR A 103 1.34 -11.93 -5.19
C THR A 103 0.99 -12.09 -6.67
N LEU A 104 1.75 -11.44 -7.55
CA LEU A 104 1.49 -11.40 -8.99
C LEU A 104 2.18 -12.53 -9.77
N GLY A 105 3.28 -13.08 -9.25
CA GLY A 105 3.99 -14.19 -9.87
C GLY A 105 4.39 -13.90 -11.32
N LYS A 106 4.02 -14.80 -12.25
CA LYS A 106 4.38 -14.70 -13.67
C LYS A 106 3.69 -13.55 -14.40
N ASP A 107 2.55 -13.10 -13.89
CA ASP A 107 1.77 -12.00 -14.47
C ASP A 107 2.20 -10.63 -13.91
N CYS A 108 3.29 -10.59 -13.14
CA CYS A 108 3.81 -9.37 -12.56
C CYS A 108 4.36 -8.45 -13.65
N PRO A 109 3.84 -7.21 -13.79
CA PRO A 109 4.48 -6.19 -14.60
C PRO A 109 5.87 -5.85 -14.08
N LYS A 110 6.64 -5.07 -14.84
CA LYS A 110 7.92 -4.57 -14.35
C LYS A 110 7.69 -3.69 -13.12
N ILE A 111 8.23 -4.08 -11.97
CA ILE A 111 8.19 -3.26 -10.77
C ILE A 111 9.44 -2.38 -10.70
N VAL A 112 9.24 -1.07 -10.54
CA VAL A 112 10.27 -0.08 -10.25
C VAL A 112 10.15 0.32 -8.78
N ASN A 113 11.13 -0.10 -7.97
CA ASN A 113 11.19 0.28 -6.57
C ASN A 113 11.95 1.61 -6.41
N LEU A 114 11.23 2.64 -5.98
CA LEU A 114 11.78 3.99 -5.84
C LEU A 114 12.82 4.12 -4.73
N GLU A 115 12.92 3.15 -3.79
CA GLU A 115 14.01 3.15 -2.81
C GLU A 115 15.40 3.00 -3.43
N THR A 116 15.49 2.43 -4.63
CA THR A 116 16.77 2.27 -5.35
C THR A 116 17.12 3.49 -6.21
N ILE A 117 16.29 4.54 -6.18
CA ILE A 117 16.48 5.78 -6.95
C ILE A 117 16.95 6.87 -5.98
N GLU A 118 18.12 7.44 -6.29
CA GLU A 118 18.65 8.60 -5.58
C GLU A 118 17.70 9.80 -5.69
N ASP A 119 17.54 10.55 -4.61
CA ASP A 119 16.59 11.66 -4.50
C ASP A 119 15.13 11.30 -4.81
N SER A 120 14.76 10.03 -4.59
CA SER A 120 13.37 9.61 -4.63
C SER A 120 12.53 10.34 -3.60
N VAL A 121 11.23 10.49 -3.90
CA VAL A 121 10.27 11.16 -3.02
C VAL A 121 10.36 10.66 -1.58
N LYS A 122 10.40 11.60 -0.63
CA LYS A 122 10.32 11.29 0.80
C LYS A 122 8.86 11.30 1.21
N LEU A 123 8.39 10.20 1.78
CA LEU A 123 7.06 10.10 2.33
C LEU A 123 7.08 10.59 3.78
N SER A 124 6.08 11.37 4.16
CA SER A 124 5.94 11.91 5.52
C SER A 124 4.54 11.67 6.06
N LYS A 125 4.42 11.72 7.39
CA LYS A 125 3.10 11.68 8.02
C LYS A 125 2.35 12.96 7.73
N GLU A 126 1.14 12.82 7.22
CA GLU A 126 0.25 13.92 6.89
C GLU A 126 -1.10 13.71 7.57
N ILE A 127 -1.90 14.77 7.69
CA ILE A 127 -3.30 14.61 8.05
C ILE A 127 -3.98 14.01 6.80
N PRO A 128 -4.43 12.76 6.88
CA PRO A 128 -4.90 12.05 5.69
C PRO A 128 -6.29 12.55 5.29
N ALA A 129 -6.47 12.80 3.99
CA ALA A 129 -7.75 13.21 3.41
C ALA A 129 -8.55 12.01 2.86
N CYS A 130 -8.29 10.79 3.36
CA CYS A 130 -9.03 9.60 2.94
C CYS A 130 -10.10 9.21 3.97
N ASP A 131 -11.22 8.68 3.50
CA ASP A 131 -12.37 8.29 4.33
C ASP A 131 -12.00 7.31 5.46
N LYS A 132 -10.95 6.50 5.25
CA LYS A 132 -10.48 5.52 6.23
C LYS A 132 -9.76 6.13 7.43
N HIS A 133 -9.31 7.37 7.33
CA HIS A 133 -8.51 8.03 8.37
C HIS A 133 -9.01 9.43 8.76
N ILE A 134 -9.93 10.02 7.99
CA ILE A 134 -10.41 11.40 8.18
C ILE A 134 -10.95 11.66 9.58
N ALA A 135 -11.58 10.65 10.20
CA ALA A 135 -12.13 10.75 11.56
C ALA A 135 -11.07 10.93 12.66
N ASN A 136 -9.81 10.54 12.40
CA ASN A 136 -8.77 10.57 13.43
C ASN A 136 -8.10 11.95 13.57
N ASN A 137 -8.20 12.82 12.56
CA ASN A 137 -7.56 14.15 12.47
C ASN A 137 -6.12 14.20 12.99
N LYS A 138 -5.35 13.12 12.77
CA LYS A 138 -3.98 12.94 13.26
C LYS A 138 -3.07 12.62 12.09
N LYS A 139 -1.81 13.06 12.20
CA LYS A 139 -0.80 12.77 11.18
C LYS A 139 -0.43 11.29 11.18
N CYS A 140 -0.60 10.61 10.05
CA CYS A 140 -0.19 9.23 9.86
C CYS A 140 0.32 8.99 8.43
N TYR A 141 0.87 7.80 8.19
CA TYR A 141 1.18 7.34 6.84
C TYR A 141 -0.07 6.71 6.20
N CYS A 142 -0.82 7.52 5.47
CA CYS A 142 -1.95 7.06 4.65
C CYS A 142 -1.46 6.66 3.26
N PHE A 143 -1.89 5.48 2.80
CA PHE A 143 -1.34 4.89 1.59
C PHE A 143 -1.89 5.52 0.33
N LEU A 144 -3.12 6.01 0.37
CA LEU A 144 -3.64 6.83 -0.73
C LEU A 144 -2.84 8.13 -0.87
N ASN A 145 -2.51 8.80 0.23
CA ASN A 145 -1.68 10.00 0.19
C ASN A 145 -0.27 9.69 -0.31
N ASN A 146 0.34 8.61 0.16
CA ASN A 146 1.65 8.16 -0.31
C ASN A 146 1.64 7.87 -1.82
N ALA A 147 0.63 7.12 -2.31
CA ALA A 147 0.51 6.80 -3.73
C ALA A 147 0.37 8.06 -4.59
N LYS A 148 -0.45 9.03 -4.15
CA LYS A 148 -0.58 10.35 -4.80
C LYS A 148 0.72 11.14 -4.77
N CYS A 149 1.41 11.16 -3.64
CA CYS A 149 2.70 11.84 -3.47
C CYS A 149 3.76 11.28 -4.43
N ILE A 150 3.84 9.95 -4.51
CA ILE A 150 4.73 9.24 -5.45
C ILE A 150 4.35 9.58 -6.90
N TYR A 151 3.06 9.51 -7.25
CA TYR A 151 2.59 9.81 -8.59
C TYR A 151 2.95 11.23 -9.01
N ASN A 152 2.68 12.22 -8.15
CA ASN A 152 2.98 13.62 -8.42
C ASN A 152 4.49 13.84 -8.62
N TRP A 153 5.33 13.20 -7.79
CA TRP A 153 6.78 13.27 -7.95
C TRP A 153 7.24 12.64 -9.27
N LEU A 154 6.73 11.46 -9.63
CA LEU A 154 7.02 10.81 -10.91
C LEU A 154 6.61 11.70 -12.09
N TYR A 155 5.39 12.22 -12.05
CA TYR A 155 4.84 13.07 -13.10
C TYR A 155 5.64 14.38 -13.29
N SER A 156 6.13 14.97 -12.20
CA SER A 156 6.98 16.18 -12.28
C SER A 156 8.35 15.93 -12.91
N ARG A 157 8.88 14.70 -12.88
CA ARG A 157 10.20 14.34 -13.42
C ARG A 157 10.12 13.69 -14.80
N PHE A 158 9.04 12.99 -15.07
CA PHE A 158 8.78 12.30 -16.31
C PHE A 158 7.35 12.65 -16.78
N PRO A 159 7.12 13.90 -17.20
CA PRO A 159 5.84 14.26 -17.80
C PRO A 159 5.61 13.37 -19.02
N GLN A 160 4.39 12.82 -19.13
CA GLN A 160 3.99 11.99 -20.26
C GLN A 160 3.71 12.80 -21.52
#